data_AF-A0A0G0J3Q2-F1
#
_entry.id   AF-A0A0G0J3Q2-F1
#
_cell.length_a   1.000
_cell.length_b   1.000
_cell.length_c   1.000
_cell.angle_alpha   90.00
_cell.angle_beta   90.00
_cell.angle_gamma   90.00
#
_symmetry.space_group_name_H-M   'P 1'
#
loop_
_entity.id
_entity.type
_entity.pdbx_description
1 polymer ?
#
loop_
_entity_poly.entity_id
_entity_poly.type
_entity_poly.pdbx_seq_one_letter_code
_entity_poly.pdbx_strand_id
1 'polypeptide(L)'
;MIDRLSKGGDTQKLKELIERLNKAYLEQRYTFLPQIPLELLVMDFVKSDKETVPETIKDYPESGDKNDKILKELIEKVKNENYSIAGILRGCKIVNIDKGKMSIMTNYKFHKEKLSDSKVMSLLEKMAGDFFGEKTKINVMLSGGDYK
;
A
#
# COMPACT_ATOMS: atom_id res chain seq x y z
N MET A 1 20.78 36.51 11.40
CA MET A 1 21.04 35.10 11.06
C MET A 1 20.34 34.12 12.02
N ILE A 2 19.24 34.45 12.71
CA ILE A 2 18.46 33.44 13.47
C ILE A 2 17.00 33.89 13.60
N ASP A 3 16.29 34.07 12.49
CA ASP A 3 14.84 34.39 12.56
C ASP A 3 14.09 33.65 11.45
N ARG A 4 13.91 32.34 11.68
CA ARG A 4 12.94 31.47 11.01
C ARG A 4 12.53 30.33 11.95
N LEU A 5 12.34 30.62 13.24
CA LEU A 5 11.75 29.65 14.16
C LEU A 5 10.24 29.60 13.92
N SER A 6 9.89 28.58 13.14
CA SER A 6 8.62 27.85 13.03
C SER A 6 7.40 28.45 13.71
N LYS A 7 6.34 28.55 12.90
CA LYS A 7 4.94 28.74 13.29
C LYS A 7 4.63 27.99 14.58
N GLY A 8 4.06 28.68 15.58
CA GLY A 8 3.79 28.14 16.93
C GLY A 8 2.94 26.86 17.00
N GLY A 9 2.30 26.45 15.91
CA GLY A 9 1.59 25.16 15.81
C GLY A 9 2.52 23.94 15.74
N ASP A 10 3.72 24.06 15.18
CA ASP A 10 4.64 22.93 15.01
C ASP A 10 5.29 22.50 16.33
N THR A 11 5.63 23.49 17.18
CA THR A 11 6.23 23.24 18.49
C THR A 11 5.26 22.58 19.48
N GLN A 12 3.97 22.93 19.39
CA GLN A 12 2.94 22.33 20.24
C GLN A 12 2.67 20.86 19.86
N LYS A 13 2.61 20.54 18.56
CA LYS A 13 2.52 19.16 18.07
C LYS A 13 3.74 18.32 18.48
N LEU A 14 4.93 18.91 18.39
CA LEU A 14 6.17 18.24 18.83
C LEU A 14 6.13 17.91 20.33
N LYS A 15 5.66 18.86 21.16
CA LYS A 15 5.52 18.66 22.60
C LYS A 15 4.54 17.51 22.90
N GLU A 16 3.39 17.51 22.24
CA GLU A 16 2.38 16.46 22.40
C GLU A 16 2.90 15.07 21.98
N LEU A 17 3.64 14.99 20.88
CA LEU A 17 4.27 13.74 20.43
C LEU A 17 5.29 13.22 21.45
N ILE A 18 6.12 14.11 22.00
CA ILE A 18 7.11 13.74 23.02
C ILE A 18 6.43 13.20 24.29
N GLU A 19 5.33 13.83 24.72
CA GLU A 19 4.57 13.37 25.89
C GLU A 19 3.94 11.99 25.67
N ARG A 20 3.33 11.77 24.51
CA ARG A 20 2.78 10.46 24.13
C ARG A 20 3.88 9.39 24.04
N LEU A 21 5.04 9.73 23.46
CA LEU A 21 6.17 8.81 23.32
C LEU A 21 6.73 8.39 24.68
N ASN A 22 6.90 9.33 25.60
CA ASN A 22 7.34 9.04 26.96
C ASN A 22 6.35 8.12 27.68
N LYS A 23 5.04 8.33 27.48
CA LYS A 23 4.00 7.43 28.05
C LYS A 23 4.13 6.01 27.51
N ALA A 24 4.18 5.85 26.19
CA ALA A 24 4.32 4.53 25.55
C ALA A 24 5.62 3.82 25.96
N TYR A 25 6.71 4.57 26.14
CA TYR A 25 7.99 4.05 26.64
C TYR A 25 7.88 3.54 28.09
N LEU A 26 7.12 4.21 28.96
CA LEU A 26 6.91 3.74 30.33
C LEU A 26 6.02 2.48 30.37
N GLU A 27 5.01 2.41 29.51
CA GLU A 27 4.12 1.23 29.36
C GLU A 27 4.86 0.02 28.78
N GLN A 28 5.96 0.25 28.07
CA GLN A 28 6.85 -0.78 27.52
C GLN A 28 7.40 -1.76 28.56
N ARG A 29 7.56 -1.32 29.82
CA ARG A 29 8.12 -2.15 30.90
C ARG A 29 7.14 -3.16 31.49
N TYR A 30 5.84 -3.05 31.16
CA TYR A 30 4.78 -3.87 31.74
C TYR A 30 4.09 -4.78 30.71
N THR A 31 4.52 -4.73 29.45
CA THR A 31 4.00 -5.59 28.39
C THR A 31 4.86 -6.84 28.22
N PHE A 32 4.20 -7.98 28.00
CA PHE A 32 4.85 -9.25 27.66
C PHE A 32 5.61 -9.18 26.32
N LEU A 33 5.30 -8.19 25.47
CA LEU A 33 5.99 -7.90 24.22
C LEU A 33 6.37 -6.41 24.17
N PRO A 34 7.65 -6.06 24.32
CA PRO A 34 8.13 -4.69 24.53
C PRO A 34 8.02 -3.77 23.31
N GLN A 35 7.28 -4.14 22.25
CA GLN A 35 7.18 -3.34 21.02
C GLN A 35 5.77 -2.78 20.80
N ILE A 36 4.75 -3.43 21.36
CA ILE A 36 3.34 -3.12 21.13
C ILE A 36 2.98 -1.66 21.51
N PRO A 37 3.41 -1.09 22.65
CA PRO A 37 3.03 0.27 23.02
C PRO A 37 3.53 1.34 22.03
N LEU A 38 4.71 1.15 21.46
CA LEU A 38 5.26 2.07 20.46
C LEU A 38 4.57 1.91 19.11
N GLU A 39 4.24 0.67 18.72
CA GLU A 39 3.47 0.40 17.50
C GLU A 39 2.08 1.04 17.54
N LEU A 40 1.37 0.90 18.67
CA LEU A 40 0.05 1.53 18.87
C LEU A 40 0.13 3.05 18.80
N LEU A 41 1.17 3.65 19.42
CA LEU A 41 1.39 5.09 19.36
C LEU A 41 1.61 5.59 17.93
N VAL A 42 2.38 4.87 17.11
CA VAL A 42 2.58 5.23 15.70
C VAL A 42 1.27 5.12 14.92
N MET A 43 0.46 4.09 15.16
CA MET A 43 -0.85 3.95 14.53
C MET A 43 -1.80 5.10 14.90
N ASP A 44 -1.85 5.48 16.17
CA ASP A 44 -2.71 6.57 16.65
C ASP A 44 -2.26 7.94 16.14
N PHE A 45 -0.95 8.17 16.07
CA PHE A 45 -0.40 9.41 15.53
C PHE A 45 -0.70 9.56 14.03
N VAL A 46 -0.54 8.48 13.25
CA VAL A 46 -0.88 8.47 11.80
C VAL A 46 -2.37 8.66 11.56
N LYS A 47 -3.23 8.18 12.48
CA LYS A 47 -4.68 8.43 12.44
C LYS A 47 -5.04 9.87 12.81
N SER A 48 -4.26 10.52 13.69
CA SER A 48 -4.57 11.85 14.23
C SER A 48 -4.36 13.00 13.23
N ASP A 49 -3.45 12.86 12.25
CA ASP A 49 -3.30 13.82 11.13
C ASP A 49 -4.37 13.62 10.03
N LYS A 50 -5.24 12.61 10.17
CA LYS A 50 -6.40 12.40 9.31
C LYS A 50 -7.66 12.72 10.12
N GLU A 51 -8.20 13.92 9.96
CA GLU A 51 -9.62 14.13 10.25
C GLU A 51 -10.42 12.96 9.66
N THR A 52 -11.33 12.42 10.47
CA THR A 52 -12.20 11.27 10.23
C THR A 52 -12.42 10.94 8.76
N VAL A 53 -11.68 9.96 8.23
CA VAL A 53 -12.15 9.16 7.11
C VAL A 53 -12.84 7.93 7.68
N PRO A 54 -14.20 7.89 7.75
CA PRO A 54 -14.89 6.60 7.73
C PRO A 54 -14.36 5.83 6.53
N GLU A 55 -14.23 4.51 6.64
CA GLU A 55 -13.75 3.60 5.59
C GLU A 55 -14.28 3.94 4.17
N THR A 56 -13.65 4.89 3.47
CA THR A 56 -13.98 5.30 2.09
C THR A 56 -12.92 6.31 1.55
N ILE A 57 -12.03 5.80 0.68
CA ILE A 57 -11.35 6.39 -0.51
C ILE A 57 -11.26 7.96 -0.60
N LYS A 58 -10.10 8.63 -0.79
CA LYS A 58 -9.29 8.78 -2.04
C LYS A 58 -8.04 9.68 -1.83
N ASP A 59 -6.91 9.35 -2.49
CA ASP A 59 -6.18 10.26 -3.41
C ASP A 59 -5.10 9.48 -4.19
N TYR A 60 -5.33 9.23 -5.49
CA TYR A 60 -4.33 8.82 -6.47
C TYR A 60 -4.70 9.51 -7.80
N PRO A 61 -3.72 9.95 -8.62
CA PRO A 61 -3.96 10.85 -9.72
C PRO A 61 -4.88 10.24 -10.79
N GLU A 62 -5.87 11.04 -11.18
CA GLU A 62 -6.98 10.72 -12.07
C GLU A 62 -6.52 10.38 -13.49
N SER A 63 -6.39 9.09 -13.77
CA SER A 63 -6.59 8.52 -15.11
C SER A 63 -6.84 7.00 -15.01
N GLY A 64 -8.10 6.54 -14.85
CA GLY A 64 -8.41 5.09 -15.00
C GLY A 64 -9.51 4.43 -14.17
N ASP A 65 -10.74 4.96 -14.12
CA ASP A 65 -11.85 4.43 -13.28
C ASP A 65 -12.13 2.91 -13.45
N LYS A 66 -11.93 2.36 -14.65
CA LYS A 66 -12.13 0.92 -14.92
C LYS A 66 -10.98 0.04 -14.40
N ASN A 67 -9.74 0.48 -14.60
CA ASN A 67 -8.55 -0.29 -14.24
C ASN A 67 -8.41 -0.41 -12.72
N ASP A 68 -8.73 0.65 -11.98
CA ASP A 68 -8.75 0.63 -10.52
C ASP A 68 -9.79 -0.36 -9.95
N LYS A 69 -10.98 -0.43 -10.56
CA LYS A 69 -12.01 -1.41 -10.16
C LYS A 69 -11.52 -2.84 -10.39
N ILE A 70 -10.99 -3.12 -11.58
CA ILE A 70 -10.45 -4.44 -11.94
C ILE A 70 -9.31 -4.83 -10.99
N LEU A 71 -8.41 -3.89 -10.68
CA LEU A 71 -7.31 -4.14 -9.75
C LEU A 71 -7.83 -4.48 -8.34
N LYS A 72 -8.84 -3.76 -7.85
CA LYS A 72 -9.45 -4.05 -6.54
C LYS A 72 -10.08 -5.43 -6.49
N GLU A 73 -10.84 -5.81 -7.51
CA GLU A 73 -11.46 -7.14 -7.57
C GLU A 73 -10.40 -8.24 -7.65
N LEU A 74 -9.33 -8.04 -8.44
CA LEU A 74 -8.20 -8.96 -8.51
C LEU A 74 -7.52 -9.12 -7.14
N ILE A 75 -7.31 -8.02 -6.41
CA ILE A 75 -6.71 -8.04 -5.06
C ILE A 75 -7.56 -8.86 -4.09
N GLU A 76 -8.88 -8.63 -4.07
CA GLU A 76 -9.78 -9.37 -3.17
C GLU A 76 -9.83 -10.86 -3.53
N LYS A 77 -9.77 -11.21 -4.81
CA LYS A 77 -9.71 -12.61 -5.23
C LYS A 77 -8.40 -13.28 -4.81
N VAL A 78 -7.27 -12.63 -5.06
CA VAL A 78 -5.93 -13.12 -4.70
C VAL A 78 -5.76 -13.24 -3.20
N LYS A 79 -6.40 -12.37 -2.40
CA LYS A 79 -6.35 -12.40 -0.93
C LYS A 79 -6.79 -13.74 -0.33
N ASN A 80 -7.74 -14.43 -0.97
CA ASN A 80 -8.22 -15.75 -0.51
C ASN A 80 -7.16 -16.84 -0.68
N GLU A 81 -6.25 -16.71 -1.65
CA GLU A 81 -5.21 -17.69 -1.94
C GLU A 81 -3.85 -17.28 -1.35
N ASN A 82 -3.53 -15.98 -1.35
CA ASN A 82 -2.26 -15.44 -0.89
C ASN A 82 -2.36 -13.98 -0.41
N TYR A 83 -2.47 -13.81 0.92
CA TYR A 83 -2.57 -12.50 1.56
C TYR A 83 -1.36 -11.59 1.31
N SER A 84 -0.14 -12.16 1.28
CA SER A 84 1.10 -11.42 1.07
C SER A 84 1.16 -10.81 -0.33
N ILE A 85 0.75 -11.56 -1.36
CA ILE A 85 0.71 -11.06 -2.74
C ILE A 85 -0.38 -10.00 -2.92
N ALA A 86 -1.54 -10.17 -2.27
CA ALA A 86 -2.58 -9.14 -2.25
C ALA A 86 -2.06 -7.82 -1.65
N GLY A 87 -1.21 -7.90 -0.62
CA GLY A 87 -0.51 -6.74 -0.06
C GLY A 87 0.39 -6.02 -1.07
N ILE A 88 1.17 -6.78 -1.84
CA ILE A 88 2.06 -6.23 -2.87
C ILE A 88 1.26 -5.56 -4.01
N LEU A 89 0.17 -6.19 -4.45
CA LEU A 89 -0.69 -5.66 -5.52
C LEU A 89 -1.32 -4.30 -5.19
N ARG A 90 -1.56 -3.99 -3.90
CA ARG A 90 -2.07 -2.67 -3.48
C ARG A 90 -1.12 -1.52 -3.82
N GLY A 91 0.18 -1.80 -3.94
CA GLY A 91 1.18 -0.84 -4.38
C GLY A 91 1.43 -0.82 -5.88
N CYS A 92 0.57 -1.47 -6.67
CA CYS A 92 0.70 -1.58 -8.12
C CYS A 92 -0.41 -0.82 -8.85
N LYS A 93 -0.27 -0.67 -10.17
CA LYS A 93 -1.28 -0.07 -11.06
C LYS A 93 -1.43 -0.88 -12.32
N ILE A 94 -2.66 -0.98 -12.84
CA ILE A 94 -2.87 -1.57 -14.16
C ILE A 94 -2.72 -0.48 -15.22
N VAL A 95 -1.71 -0.62 -16.06
CA VAL A 95 -1.38 0.34 -17.12
C VAL A 95 -2.07 0.03 -18.45
N ASN A 96 -2.23 -1.26 -18.76
CA ASN A 96 -2.87 -1.67 -20.00
C ASN A 96 -3.59 -3.02 -19.83
N ILE A 97 -4.77 -3.12 -20.42
CA ILE A 97 -5.52 -4.36 -20.58
C ILE A 97 -5.87 -4.46 -22.06
N ASP A 98 -5.29 -5.44 -22.72
CA ASP A 98 -5.55 -5.79 -24.12
C ASP A 98 -6.07 -7.24 -24.17
N LYS A 99 -6.62 -7.67 -25.31
CA LYS A 99 -7.24 -9.01 -25.45
C LYS A 99 -6.27 -10.13 -25.01
N GLY A 100 -6.59 -10.77 -23.89
CA GLY A 100 -5.75 -11.81 -23.27
C GLY A 100 -4.42 -11.35 -22.65
N LYS A 101 -4.17 -10.04 -22.42
CA LYS A 101 -2.96 -9.54 -21.76
C LYS A 101 -3.25 -8.40 -20.78
N MET A 102 -2.73 -8.52 -19.56
CA MET A 102 -2.80 -7.46 -18.55
C MET A 102 -1.40 -7.05 -18.09
N SER A 103 -1.15 -5.74 -18.11
CA SER A 103 0.12 -5.14 -17.69
C SER A 103 -0.03 -4.43 -16.35
N ILE A 104 0.72 -4.91 -15.37
CA ILE A 104 0.79 -4.36 -14.01
C ILE A 104 2.11 -3.61 -13.86
N MET A 105 2.04 -2.36 -13.42
CA MET A 105 3.18 -1.52 -13.11
C MET A 105 3.37 -1.46 -11.59
N THR A 106 4.63 -1.47 -11.17
CA THR A 106 5.04 -1.23 -9.78
C THR A 106 6.24 -0.29 -9.72
N ASN A 107 6.37 0.45 -8.63
CA ASN A 107 7.50 1.38 -8.44
C ASN A 107 8.69 0.69 -7.76
N TYR A 108 8.54 -0.56 -7.32
CA TYR A 108 9.51 -1.24 -6.48
C TYR A 108 10.03 -2.51 -7.15
N LYS A 109 11.36 -2.62 -7.28
CA LYS A 109 12.04 -3.81 -7.84
C LYS A 109 11.62 -5.09 -7.14
N PHE A 110 11.54 -5.05 -5.81
CA PHE A 110 11.10 -6.16 -4.99
C PHE A 110 9.68 -6.64 -5.32
N HIS A 111 8.75 -5.72 -5.59
CA HIS A 111 7.39 -6.10 -6.00
C HIS A 111 7.41 -6.82 -7.35
N LYS A 112 8.19 -6.34 -8.33
CA LYS A 112 8.33 -7.01 -9.62
C LYS A 112 8.88 -8.42 -9.45
N GLU A 113 9.94 -8.59 -8.66
CA GLU A 113 10.54 -9.90 -8.39
C GLU A 113 9.54 -10.87 -7.75
N LYS A 114 8.78 -10.41 -6.74
CA LYS A 114 7.77 -11.24 -6.07
C LYS A 114 6.58 -11.60 -6.95
N LEU A 115 6.09 -10.66 -7.76
CA LEU A 115 4.96 -10.89 -8.66
C LEU A 115 5.35 -11.72 -9.89
N SER A 116 6.64 -11.72 -10.25
CA SER A 116 7.18 -12.47 -11.39
C SER A 116 7.61 -13.89 -11.00
N ASP A 117 7.46 -14.30 -9.74
CA ASP A 117 7.66 -15.68 -9.33
C ASP A 117 6.68 -16.60 -10.07
N SER A 118 7.14 -17.75 -10.54
CA SER A 118 6.35 -18.65 -11.41
C SER A 118 5.01 -19.07 -10.79
N LYS A 119 4.98 -19.36 -9.46
CA LYS A 119 3.74 -19.74 -8.78
C LYS A 119 2.79 -18.56 -8.66
N VAL A 120 3.33 -17.40 -8.34
CA VAL A 120 2.55 -16.15 -8.20
C VAL A 120 2.00 -15.73 -9.57
N MET A 121 2.81 -15.78 -10.62
CA MET A 121 2.39 -15.43 -11.97
C MET A 121 1.27 -16.34 -12.46
N SER A 122 1.41 -17.65 -12.26
CA SER A 122 0.37 -18.63 -12.60
C SER A 122 -0.95 -18.37 -11.84
N LEU A 123 -0.86 -17.99 -10.56
CA LEU A 123 -2.02 -17.61 -9.76
C LEU A 123 -2.68 -16.34 -10.32
N LEU A 124 -1.91 -15.30 -10.62
CA LEU A 124 -2.43 -14.05 -11.16
C LEU A 124 -3.07 -14.25 -12.54
N GLU A 125 -2.46 -15.03 -13.42
CA GLU A 125 -2.98 -15.38 -14.75
C GLU A 125 -4.29 -16.17 -14.65
N LYS A 126 -4.38 -17.12 -13.71
CA LYS A 126 -5.62 -17.86 -13.43
C LYS A 126 -6.72 -16.91 -12.96
N MET A 127 -6.43 -16.08 -11.96
CA MET A 127 -7.42 -15.16 -11.37
C MET A 127 -7.88 -14.08 -12.35
N ALA A 128 -6.97 -13.56 -13.16
CA ALA A 128 -7.29 -12.63 -14.24
C ALA A 128 -8.07 -13.33 -15.36
N GLY A 129 -7.71 -14.57 -15.72
CA GLY A 129 -8.41 -15.33 -16.75
C GLY A 129 -9.87 -15.62 -16.39
N ASP A 130 -10.14 -15.93 -15.12
CA ASP A 130 -11.51 -16.05 -14.61
C ASP A 130 -12.30 -14.72 -14.71
N PHE A 131 -11.62 -13.58 -14.65
CA PHE A 131 -12.25 -12.26 -14.73
C PHE A 131 -12.65 -11.90 -16.16
N PHE A 132 -11.81 -12.24 -17.15
CA PHE A 132 -12.08 -11.94 -18.57
C PHE A 132 -12.73 -13.09 -19.34
N GLY A 133 -12.85 -14.28 -18.74
CA GLY A 133 -13.40 -15.47 -19.41
C GLY A 133 -12.48 -16.06 -20.49
N GLU A 134 -11.23 -15.61 -20.57
CA GLU A 134 -10.23 -16.04 -21.54
C GLU A 134 -8.84 -16.16 -20.88
N LYS A 135 -7.94 -16.93 -21.49
CA LYS A 135 -6.56 -17.07 -20.98
C LYS A 135 -5.87 -15.70 -21.00
N THR A 136 -5.59 -15.16 -19.83
CA THR A 136 -4.99 -13.83 -19.67
C THR A 136 -3.54 -13.96 -19.21
N LYS A 137 -2.61 -13.42 -19.99
CA LYS A 137 -1.19 -13.37 -19.67
C LYS A 137 -0.87 -12.11 -18.87
N ILE A 138 -0.19 -12.26 -17.73
CA ILE A 138 0.23 -11.13 -16.90
C ILE A 138 1.65 -10.69 -17.27
N ASN A 139 1.87 -9.38 -17.32
CA ASN A 139 3.20 -8.78 -17.42
C ASN A 139 3.42 -7.77 -16.29
N VAL A 140 4.58 -7.79 -15.65
CA VAL A 140 4.91 -6.90 -14.51
C VAL A 140 6.11 -6.02 -14.85
N MET A 141 5.92 -4.70 -14.81
CA MET A 141 6.91 -3.71 -15.24
C MET A 141 7.23 -2.70 -14.13
N LEU A 142 8.42 -2.08 -14.20
CA LEU A 142 8.83 -1.04 -13.25
C LEU A 142 8.43 0.35 -13.78
N SER A 143 7.90 1.20 -12.91
CA SER A 143 7.65 2.60 -13.25
C SER A 143 8.99 3.31 -13.49
N GLY A 144 9.31 3.59 -14.76
CA GLY A 144 10.57 4.23 -15.17
C GLY A 144 11.60 3.32 -15.83
N GLY A 145 11.32 2.01 -16.01
CA GLY A 145 12.26 1.06 -16.63
C GLY A 145 11.98 0.70 -18.09
N ASP A 146 10.71 0.76 -18.53
CA ASP A 146 10.27 0.09 -19.77
C ASP A 146 9.34 0.98 -20.64
N TYR A 147 9.64 2.29 -20.75
CA TYR A 147 9.17 3.13 -21.85
C TYR A 147 10.37 3.46 -22.74
N LYS A 148 10.74 2.52 -23.60
CA LYS A 148 11.58 2.74 -24.79
C LYS A 148 10.94 2.02 -25.97
#